data_AF-A0A430Q9E7-F1
#
_entry.id   AF-A0A430Q9E7-F1
#
_cell.length_a   1.000
_cell.length_b   1.000
_cell.length_c   1.000
_cell.angle_alpha   90.00
_cell.angle_beta   90.00
_cell.angle_gamma   90.00
#
_symmetry.space_group_name_H-M   'P 1'
#
loop_
_entity.id
_entity.type
_entity.pdbx_description
1 polymer ?
#
loop_
_entity_poly.entity_id
_entity_poly.type
_entity_poly.pdbx_seq_one_letter_code
_entity_poly.pdbx_strand_id
1 'polypeptide(L)'
;SLESVYLELLDVLPTSVLLNVFHVKILDQCVICMEKYCIGDEVIRLPCFHAFHDHCFVDWILEVTFNTLDIVISINTFKCRVVESAEFY
;
A
#
# COMPACT_ATOMS: atom_id res chain seq x y z
N SER A 1 -13.48 -8.80 -14.61
CA SER A 1 -12.44 -9.81 -14.33
C SER A 1 -11.46 -9.19 -13.33
N LEU A 2 -10.55 -9.96 -12.72
CA LEU A 2 -9.50 -9.40 -11.86
C LEU A 2 -8.70 -8.28 -12.57
N GLU A 3 -8.50 -8.47 -13.88
CA GLU A 3 -7.87 -7.50 -14.78
C GLU A 3 -8.66 -6.18 -14.91
N SER A 4 -10.00 -6.20 -14.86
CA SER A 4 -10.80 -4.96 -14.91
C SER A 4 -10.73 -4.16 -13.60
N VAL A 5 -10.67 -4.84 -12.46
CA VAL A 5 -10.52 -4.17 -11.15
C VAL A 5 -9.14 -3.52 -11.04
N TYR A 6 -8.09 -4.19 -11.54
CA TYR A 6 -6.75 -3.63 -11.54
C TYR A 6 -6.63 -2.39 -12.46
N LEU A 7 -7.21 -2.45 -13.67
CA LEU A 7 -7.21 -1.30 -14.59
C LEU A 7 -7.93 -0.08 -14.00
N GLU A 8 -9.02 -0.27 -13.26
CA GLU A 8 -9.71 0.83 -12.57
C GLU A 8 -8.86 1.45 -11.46
N LEU A 9 -7.96 0.69 -10.83
CA LEU A 9 -7.08 1.18 -9.76
C LEU A 9 -5.88 1.97 -10.28
N LEU A 10 -5.38 1.65 -11.47
CA LEU A 10 -4.25 2.37 -12.10
C LEU A 10 -4.54 3.85 -12.32
N ASP A 11 -5.81 4.21 -12.56
CA ASP A 11 -6.21 5.60 -12.79
C ASP A 11 -6.31 6.43 -11.49
N VAL A 12 -6.43 5.78 -10.33
CA VAL A 12 -6.67 6.46 -9.04
C VAL A 12 -5.51 6.35 -8.05
N LEU A 13 -4.59 5.41 -8.23
CA LEU A 13 -3.46 5.20 -7.32
C LEU A 13 -2.12 5.38 -8.05
N PRO A 14 -1.26 6.31 -7.61
CA PRO A 14 0.03 6.51 -8.23
C PRO A 14 0.98 5.33 -7.93
N THR A 15 1.34 4.60 -8.99
CA THR A 15 2.47 3.66 -8.99
C THR A 15 3.76 4.40 -9.34
N SER A 16 4.84 4.09 -8.62
CA SER A 16 6.15 4.74 -8.80
C SER A 16 7.29 3.75 -8.57
N VAL A 17 8.42 3.95 -9.26
CA VAL A 17 9.64 3.17 -9.04
C VAL A 17 10.53 3.90 -8.02
N LEU A 18 11.09 3.17 -7.05
CA LEU A 18 12.07 3.72 -6.11
C LEU A 18 13.42 3.93 -6.80
N LEU A 19 13.70 5.16 -7.23
CA LEU A 19 14.88 5.47 -8.04
C LEU A 19 16.18 5.66 -7.27
N ASN A 20 16.14 5.89 -5.95
CA ASN A 20 17.34 6.21 -5.18
C ASN A 20 17.20 5.87 -3.69
N VAL A 21 18.34 5.96 -2.98
CA VAL A 21 18.46 5.66 -1.54
C VAL A 21 17.56 6.55 -0.68
N PHE A 22 17.27 7.80 -1.10
CA PHE A 22 16.39 8.68 -0.34
C PHE A 22 14.95 8.15 -0.35
N HIS A 23 14.43 7.74 -1.50
CA HIS A 23 13.08 7.18 -1.60
C HIS A 23 12.93 5.88 -0.82
N VAL A 24 13.96 5.04 -0.83
CA VAL A 24 14.01 3.81 -0.03
C VAL A 24 14.02 4.14 1.46
N LYS A 25 14.87 5.07 1.94
CA LYS A 25 15.00 5.40 3.37
C LYS A 25 13.73 5.97 4.01
N ILE A 26 12.86 6.60 3.22
CA ILE A 26 11.59 7.15 3.71
C ILE A 26 10.59 6.03 4.00
N LEU A 27 10.76 4.87 3.35
CA LEU A 27 9.93 3.70 3.52
C LEU A 27 10.66 2.68 4.41
N ASP A 28 9.96 2.07 5.36
CA ASP A 28 10.58 1.08 6.26
C ASP A 28 10.61 -0.32 5.61
N GLN A 29 9.46 -0.98 5.57
CA GLN A 29 9.24 -2.26 4.94
C GLN A 29 7.82 -2.36 4.40
N CYS A 30 7.60 -3.23 3.41
CA CYS A 30 6.25 -3.56 3.00
C CYS A 30 5.58 -4.40 4.09
N VAL A 31 4.43 -3.98 4.61
CA VAL A 31 3.74 -4.69 5.69
C VAL A 31 3.03 -5.98 5.23
N ILE A 32 2.97 -6.22 3.92
CA ILE A 32 2.34 -7.41 3.34
C ILE A 32 3.36 -8.55 3.30
N CYS A 33 4.50 -8.35 2.63
CA CYS A 33 5.56 -9.37 2.54
C CYS A 33 6.59 -9.29 3.68
N MET A 34 6.56 -8.23 4.50
CA MET A 34 7.53 -7.96 5.58
C MET A 34 8.98 -7.76 5.11
N GLU A 35 9.18 -7.48 3.82
CA GLU A 35 10.50 -7.20 3.24
C GLU A 35 10.80 -5.70 3.13
N LYS A 36 12.09 -5.36 3.24
CA LYS A 36 12.57 -3.98 3.06
C LYS A 36 12.51 -3.58 1.60
N TYR A 37 12.23 -2.30 1.37
CA TYR A 37 12.30 -1.74 0.04
C TYR A 37 13.73 -1.63 -0.49
N CYS A 38 13.87 -1.81 -1.80
CA CYS A 38 15.10 -1.68 -2.55
C CYS A 38 14.96 -0.66 -3.69
N ILE A 39 16.10 -0.18 -4.19
CA ILE A 39 16.12 0.64 -5.41
C ILE A 39 15.66 -0.26 -6.56
N GLY A 40 14.73 0.24 -7.37
CA GLY A 40 14.12 -0.50 -8.46
C GLY A 40 12.76 -1.12 -8.10
N ASP A 41 12.37 -1.13 -6.82
CA ASP A 41 11.05 -1.63 -6.44
C ASP A 41 9.94 -0.74 -7.00
N GLU A 42 8.94 -1.38 -7.59
CA GLU A 42 7.67 -0.76 -7.95
C GLU A 42 6.78 -0.70 -6.70
N VAL A 43 6.34 0.51 -6.38
CA VAL A 43 5.49 0.76 -5.21
C VAL A 43 4.25 1.52 -5.59
N ILE A 44 3.13 1.13 -5.01
CA ILE A 44 1.88 1.87 -5.08
C ILE A 44 1.71 2.67 -3.81
N ARG A 45 1.33 3.96 -3.94
CA ARG A 45 1.05 4.82 -2.80
C ARG A 45 -0.44 5.12 -2.71
N LEU A 46 -1.00 4.86 -1.54
CA LEU A 46 -2.36 5.26 -1.23
C LEU A 46 -2.45 6.77 -0.98
N PRO A 47 -3.65 7.39 -1.06
CA PRO A 47 -3.85 8.81 -0.72
C PRO A 47 -3.45 9.16 0.73
N CYS A 48 -3.38 8.16 1.62
CA CYS A 48 -2.88 8.29 2.99
C CYS A 48 -1.35 8.16 3.11
N PHE A 49 -0.62 8.14 1.99
CA PHE A 49 0.84 8.05 1.85
C PHE A 49 1.50 6.73 2.25
N HIS A 50 0.75 5.73 2.70
CA HIS A 50 1.29 4.38 2.84
C HIS A 50 1.67 3.82 1.48
N ALA A 51 2.82 3.13 1.45
CA ALA A 51 3.35 2.48 0.26
C ALA A 51 3.40 0.97 0.47
N PHE A 52 3.15 0.23 -0.61
CA PHE A 52 3.26 -1.21 -0.70
C PHE A 52 4.01 -1.55 -1.98
N HIS A 53 4.68 -2.71 -2.04
CA HIS A 53 5.08 -3.23 -3.35
C HIS A 53 3.85 -3.39 -4.22
N ASP A 54 3.95 -3.02 -5.49
CA ASP A 54 2.84 -3.06 -6.45
C ASP A 54 2.18 -4.45 -6.50
N HIS A 55 3.00 -5.50 -6.70
CA HIS A 55 2.53 -6.89 -6.68
C HIS A 55 1.86 -7.30 -5.36
N CYS A 56 2.45 -6.93 -4.21
CA CYS A 56 1.88 -7.23 -2.89
C CYS A 56 0.49 -6.59 -2.72
N PHE A 57 0.33 -5.36 -3.20
CA PHE A 57 -0.95 -4.66 -3.14
C PHE A 57 -1.98 -5.30 -4.07
N VAL A 58 -1.59 -5.67 -5.29
CA VAL A 58 -2.47 -6.37 -6.22
C VAL A 58 -2.93 -7.69 -5.62
N ASP A 59 -2.00 -8.55 -5.21
CA ASP A 59 -2.30 -9.86 -4.63
C ASP A 59 -3.25 -9.72 -3.43
N TRP A 60 -3.01 -8.76 -2.55
CA TRP A 60 -3.90 -8.45 -1.43
C TRP A 60 -5.31 -8.12 -1.88
N ILE A 61 -5.49 -7.21 -2.84
CA ILE A 61 -6.81 -6.82 -3.34
C ILE A 61 -7.53 -8.00 -4.01
N LEU A 62 -6.79 -8.81 -4.78
CA LEU A 62 -7.36 -9.98 -5.45
C LEU A 62 -7.83 -11.03 -4.44
N GLU A 63 -7.04 -11.37 -3.43
CA GLU A 63 -7.44 -12.31 -2.36
C GLU A 63 -8.67 -11.80 -1.57
N VAL A 64 -8.70 -10.50 -1.29
CA VAL A 64 -9.80 -9.77 -0.63
C VAL A 64 -11.11 -9.85 -1.43
N THR A 65 -11.06 -9.86 -2.76
CA THR A 65 -12.28 -9.96 -3.59
C THR A 65 -12.94 -11.34 -3.57
N PHE A 66 -12.27 -12.39 -3.07
CA PHE A 66 -12.81 -13.77 -3.02
C PHE A 66 -13.42 -14.18 -1.66
N ASN A 67 -13.15 -13.47 -0.56
CA ASN A 67 -13.63 -13.83 0.78
C ASN A 67 -14.29 -12.64 1.49
N THR A 68 -15.49 -12.29 1.05
CA THR A 68 -16.32 -11.24 1.65
C THR A 68 -16.80 -11.62 3.04
N LEU A 69 -16.02 -11.28 4.07
CA LEU A 69 -16.45 -10.87 5.43
C LEU A 69 -15.29 -10.40 6.34
N ASP A 70 -14.01 -10.55 5.97
CA ASP A 70 -12.88 -10.19 6.86
C ASP A 70 -12.37 -8.75 6.72
N ILE A 71 -12.94 -8.00 5.78
CA ILE A 71 -12.38 -6.72 5.31
C ILE A 71 -12.91 -5.52 6.09
N VAL A 72 -14.15 -5.56 6.58
CA VAL A 72 -14.58 -4.53 7.54
C VAL A 72 -13.71 -4.59 8.79
N ILE A 73 -13.08 -5.73 9.10
CA ILE A 73 -12.11 -5.83 10.19
C ILE A 73 -10.73 -5.41 9.69
N SER A 74 -10.15 -5.95 8.61
CA SER A 74 -8.78 -5.57 8.20
C SER A 74 -8.59 -4.15 7.68
N ILE A 75 -9.58 -3.52 7.03
CA ILE A 75 -9.49 -2.11 6.66
C ILE A 75 -9.90 -1.17 7.82
N ASN A 76 -10.75 -1.59 8.78
CA ASN A 76 -11.01 -0.77 9.98
C ASN A 76 -9.99 -0.98 11.11
N THR A 77 -9.28 -2.12 11.18
CA THR A 77 -8.17 -2.33 12.12
C THR A 77 -6.91 -1.65 11.62
N PHE A 78 -6.69 -1.60 10.30
CA PHE A 78 -5.82 -0.60 9.69
C PHE A 78 -6.60 0.68 9.40
N LYS A 79 -7.22 1.25 10.44
CA LYS A 79 -7.26 2.71 10.55
C LYS A 79 -5.82 3.17 10.33
N CYS A 80 -5.54 3.71 9.14
CA CYS A 80 -4.66 4.86 9.02
C CYS A 80 -5.10 5.82 10.11
N ARG A 81 -4.46 5.73 11.28
CA ARG A 81 -4.63 6.72 12.33
C ARG A 81 -4.13 7.98 11.67
N VAL A 82 -5.07 8.82 11.24
CA VAL A 82 -4.89 10.26 11.19
C VAL A 82 -4.14 10.58 12.48
N VAL A 83 -2.85 10.87 12.37
CA VAL A 83 -2.07 11.46 13.46
C VAL A 83 -2.52 12.92 13.50
N GLU A 84 -3.76 13.14 13.90
CA GLU A 84 -4.18 14.44 14.38
C GLU A 84 -3.64 14.59 15.79
N SER A 85 -3.10 15.78 16.06
CA SER A 85 -2.39 16.24 17.26
C SER A 85 -0.99 15.62 17.42
N ALA A 86 0.10 16.37 17.29
CA ALA A 86 0.43 17.57 18.06
C ALA A 86 0.29 17.32 19.58
N GLU A 87 1.21 16.55 20.12
CA GLU A 87 1.75 16.71 21.48
C GLU A 87 3.28 16.68 21.30
N PHE A 88 3.94 17.82 21.03
CA PHE A 88 4.61 18.69 22.02
C PHE A 88 5.38 17.88 23.09
N TYR A 89 6.72 17.94 23.14
CA TYR A 89 7.41 18.91 24.00
C TYR A 89 6.76 20.27 24.10
#